data_AF-A0A7C5Y5C5-F1
#
_entry.id   AF-A0A7C5Y5C5-F1
#
_cell.length_a   1.000
_cell.length_b   1.000
_cell.length_c   1.000
_cell.angle_alpha   90.00
_cell.angle_beta   90.00
_cell.angle_gamma   90.00
#
_symmetry.space_group_name_H-M   'P 1'
#
loop_
_entity.id
_entity.type
_entity.pdbx_description
1 polymer ?
#
loop_
_entity_poly.entity_id
_entity_poly.type
_entity_poly.pdbx_seq_one_letter_code
_entity_poly.pdbx_strand_id
1 'polypeptide(L)'
;MHRQNSFFHGGWMPSHSSGAIPDRKRQDKRCYQNRRRQDKAKNSIVSTRYKVRIPLIPTPWFLDIMRARDLSAAVVFAGLYAAGVIALPGISFVIIQVRISDALLPMAMVFGLPAVFGITVGTFIANMFSPFGIVDLLGGTLTNLIATYLAWKMARNFAFTGTWFLAAFVQVLIITFIVGTYLYVLLPAEEMAAIAESFAVIGLILHPVVYAWLGLFLGSVVAVLVIGYPLAKAVARYLRVESRYV
;
A
#
# COMPACT_ATOMS: atom_id res chain seq x y z
N MET A 1 12.84 76.10 -74.88
CA MET A 1 11.67 75.65 -74.09
C MET A 1 11.11 74.38 -74.71
N HIS A 2 11.07 73.30 -73.92
CA HIS A 2 10.25 72.06 -74.01
C HIS A 2 10.10 71.31 -75.36
N ARG A 3 10.85 70.20 -75.56
CA ARG A 3 10.49 68.75 -75.35
C ARG A 3 9.25 68.30 -76.12
N GLN A 4 9.39 67.72 -77.32
CA GLN A 4 9.68 66.31 -77.70
C GLN A 4 8.44 65.39 -77.86
N ASN A 5 8.16 65.10 -79.14
CA ASN A 5 7.80 63.83 -79.81
C ASN A 5 6.78 62.85 -79.23
N SER A 6 5.63 62.82 -79.91
CA SER A 6 5.06 61.74 -80.72
C SER A 6 5.71 60.34 -80.82
N PHE A 7 4.82 59.36 -81.08
CA PHE A 7 4.94 58.06 -81.77
C PHE A 7 5.14 56.75 -80.94
N PHE A 8 4.09 55.92 -80.99
CA PHE A 8 4.00 54.45 -81.10
C PHE A 8 4.96 53.54 -80.31
N HIS A 9 4.39 52.60 -79.54
CA HIS A 9 4.56 51.16 -79.79
C HIS A 9 3.59 50.31 -78.95
N GLY A 10 2.94 49.34 -79.62
CA GLY A 10 2.25 48.24 -78.96
C GLY A 10 3.24 47.32 -78.25
N GLY A 11 2.89 46.95 -77.02
CA GLY A 11 3.67 46.08 -76.15
C GLY A 11 2.81 44.93 -75.62
N TRP A 12 3.22 43.73 -76.02
CA TRP A 12 2.93 42.37 -75.59
C TRP A 12 2.50 42.08 -74.13
N MET A 13 1.73 40.98 -73.98
CA MET A 13 1.70 39.92 -72.93
C MET A 13 0.34 39.70 -72.22
N PRO A 14 0.06 38.49 -71.66
CA PRO A 14 0.35 37.14 -72.15
C PRO A 14 -0.86 36.19 -72.09
N SER A 15 -0.76 35.06 -72.78
CA SER A 15 -1.71 33.96 -72.83
C SER A 15 -1.93 33.27 -71.48
N HIS A 16 -3.20 32.94 -71.20
CA HIS A 16 -3.66 32.13 -70.08
C HIS A 16 -2.83 30.85 -69.87
N SER A 17 -2.19 30.73 -68.70
CA SER A 17 -1.74 29.44 -68.16
C SER A 17 -2.78 28.93 -67.15
N SER A 18 -3.37 27.78 -67.48
CA SER A 18 -4.30 27.04 -66.64
C SER A 18 -3.61 26.63 -65.34
N GLY A 19 -3.81 27.41 -64.28
CA GLY A 19 -3.40 27.04 -62.92
C GLY A 19 -4.25 25.88 -62.42
N ALA A 20 -3.64 24.70 -62.31
CA ALA A 20 -4.27 23.53 -61.73
C ALA A 20 -4.67 23.81 -60.27
N ILE A 21 -5.97 23.77 -59.97
CA ILE A 21 -6.52 23.85 -58.62
C ILE A 21 -6.06 22.58 -57.88
N PRO A 22 -5.27 22.68 -56.80
CA PRO A 22 -4.82 21.50 -56.07
C PRO A 22 -6.02 20.82 -55.39
N ASP A 23 -6.18 19.53 -55.66
CA ASP A 23 -7.21 18.67 -55.06
C ASP A 23 -7.17 18.75 -53.52
N ARG A 24 -8.20 19.34 -52.92
CA ARG A 24 -8.36 19.52 -51.45
C ARG A 24 -8.08 18.21 -50.69
N LYS A 25 -8.50 17.06 -51.23
CA LYS A 25 -8.28 15.77 -50.56
C LYS A 25 -6.80 15.38 -50.47
N ARG A 26 -5.96 15.83 -51.41
CA ARG A 26 -4.50 15.63 -51.34
C ARG A 26 -3.81 16.58 -50.36
N GLN A 27 -4.31 17.79 -50.18
CA GLN A 27 -3.79 18.73 -49.17
C GLN A 27 -4.12 18.26 -47.75
N ASP A 28 -5.35 17.81 -47.50
CA ASP A 28 -5.75 17.31 -46.18
C ASP A 28 -4.96 16.07 -45.74
N LYS A 29 -4.74 15.13 -46.68
CA LYS A 29 -3.90 13.95 -46.41
C LYS A 29 -2.45 14.33 -46.06
N ARG A 30 -1.88 15.34 -46.75
CA ARG A 30 -0.53 15.83 -46.46
C ARG A 30 -0.47 16.52 -45.09
N CYS A 31 -1.49 17.31 -44.76
CA CYS A 31 -1.58 17.98 -43.46
C CYS A 31 -1.71 16.96 -42.31
N TYR A 32 -2.52 15.91 -42.48
CA TYR A 32 -2.69 14.86 -41.49
C TYR A 32 -1.40 14.02 -41.28
N GLN A 33 -0.70 13.68 -42.36
CA GLN A 33 0.57 12.96 -42.28
C GLN A 33 1.68 13.78 -41.60
N ASN A 34 1.75 15.09 -41.86
CA ASN A 34 2.71 15.97 -41.19
C ASN A 34 2.42 16.12 -39.70
N ARG A 35 1.14 16.19 -39.29
CA ARG A 35 0.74 16.21 -37.88
C ARG A 35 1.17 14.94 -37.14
N ARG A 36 0.90 13.76 -37.72
CA ARG A 36 1.37 12.48 -37.16
C ARG A 36 2.89 12.37 -37.03
N ARG A 37 3.65 12.95 -37.96
CA ARG A 37 5.13 12.97 -37.88
C ARG A 37 5.62 13.88 -36.76
N GLN A 38 5.00 15.04 -36.57
CA GLN A 38 5.32 15.94 -35.46
C GLN A 38 4.94 15.34 -34.10
N ASP A 39 3.82 14.62 -34.00
CA ASP A 39 3.41 13.96 -32.76
C ASP A 39 4.35 12.80 -32.39
N LYS A 40 4.81 12.03 -33.38
CA LYS A 40 5.84 10.98 -33.16
C LYS A 40 7.18 11.58 -32.73
N ALA A 41 7.60 12.69 -33.33
CA ALA A 41 8.84 13.38 -32.94
C ALA A 41 8.74 14.00 -31.53
N LYS A 42 7.59 14.57 -31.15
CA LYS A 42 7.36 15.04 -29.78
C LYS A 42 7.38 13.89 -28.78
N ASN A 43 6.73 12.76 -29.08
CA ASN A 43 6.74 11.60 -28.19
C ASN A 43 8.12 10.94 -28.06
N SER A 44 8.95 10.93 -29.12
CA SER A 44 10.32 10.43 -29.02
C SER A 44 11.22 11.34 -28.18
N ILE A 45 11.01 12.65 -28.21
CA ILE A 45 11.77 13.62 -27.41
C ILE A 45 11.35 13.55 -25.93
N VAL A 46 10.07 13.28 -25.63
CA VAL A 46 9.57 13.15 -24.25
C VAL A 46 10.03 11.84 -23.58
N SER A 47 10.31 10.78 -24.35
CA SER A 47 10.81 9.51 -23.79
C SER A 47 12.30 9.52 -23.46
N THR A 48 13.03 10.61 -23.73
CA THR A 48 14.47 10.75 -23.44
C THR A 48 14.73 11.53 -22.14
N ARG A 49 13.76 11.61 -21.21
CA ARG A 49 14.02 12.11 -19.86
C ARG A 49 14.62 11.02 -18.97
N TYR A 50 15.94 11.09 -18.82
CA TYR A 50 16.70 10.67 -17.63
C TYR A 50 16.40 9.26 -17.10
N LYS A 51 16.88 8.25 -17.81
CA LYS A 51 17.23 6.98 -17.16
C LYS A 51 18.58 7.17 -16.47
N VAL A 52 18.59 7.89 -15.35
CA VAL A 52 19.76 7.92 -14.45
C VAL A 52 19.88 6.50 -13.89
N ARG A 53 20.72 5.69 -14.53
CA ARG A 53 21.18 4.43 -13.97
C ARG A 53 22.16 4.78 -12.87
N ILE A 54 21.62 5.19 -11.71
CA ILE A 54 22.39 5.29 -10.48
C ILE A 54 22.92 3.88 -10.24
N PRO A 55 24.24 3.66 -10.15
CA PRO A 55 24.74 2.37 -9.70
C PRO A 55 24.14 2.13 -8.32
N LEU A 56 23.33 1.06 -8.18
CA LEU A 56 22.95 0.55 -6.88
C LEU A 56 24.25 0.10 -6.21
N ILE A 57 24.88 1.01 -5.49
CA ILE A 57 25.77 0.64 -4.40
C ILE A 57 24.88 -0.20 -3.48
N PRO A 58 25.21 -1.47 -3.20
CA PRO A 58 24.45 -2.25 -2.25
C PRO A 58 24.67 -1.58 -0.89
N THR A 59 23.74 -0.70 -0.51
CA THR A 59 23.65 -0.25 0.86
C THR A 59 23.46 -1.51 1.71
N PRO A 60 24.19 -1.63 2.83
CA PRO A 60 23.90 -2.69 3.78
C PRO A 60 22.41 -2.63 4.10
N TRP A 61 21.72 -3.78 3.99
CA TRP A 61 20.27 -3.92 4.11
C TRP A 61 19.64 -3.31 5.39
N PHE A 62 20.46 -2.91 6.36
CA PHE A 62 20.05 -2.34 7.64
C PHE A 62 20.00 -0.81 7.67
N LEU A 63 20.64 -0.08 6.75
CA LEU A 63 20.67 1.39 6.78
C LEU A 63 20.69 2.00 5.37
N ASP A 64 19.65 1.73 4.57
CA ASP A 64 19.15 2.80 3.72
C ASP A 64 18.64 3.88 4.67
N ILE A 65 19.32 5.03 4.75
CA ILE A 65 18.91 6.17 5.58
C ILE A 65 17.42 6.40 5.33
N MET A 66 16.58 6.11 6.33
CA MET A 66 15.14 6.30 6.21
C MET A 66 14.90 7.73 5.75
N ARG A 67 14.30 7.88 4.58
CA ARG A 67 14.01 9.22 4.06
C ARG A 67 13.00 9.86 5.01
N ALA A 68 13.00 11.17 5.11
CA ALA A 68 12.08 11.89 6.00
C ALA A 68 10.59 11.48 5.82
N ARG A 69 10.20 11.12 4.58
CA ARG A 69 8.89 10.58 4.24
C ARG A 69 8.60 9.20 4.86
N ASP A 70 9.59 8.33 4.89
CA ASP A 70 9.44 6.97 5.41
C ASP A 70 9.38 7.02 6.94
N LEU A 71 10.17 7.90 7.56
CA LEU A 71 10.06 8.21 8.99
C LEU A 71 8.69 8.81 9.33
N SER A 72 8.18 9.76 8.54
CA SER A 72 6.87 10.37 8.81
C SER A 72 5.74 9.34 8.70
N ALA A 73 5.80 8.42 7.73
CA ALA A 73 4.86 7.31 7.65
C ALA A 73 4.92 6.42 8.90
N ALA A 74 6.12 6.05 9.37
CA ALA A 74 6.29 5.26 10.59
C ALA A 74 5.69 5.96 11.82
N VAL A 75 5.89 7.26 11.98
CA VAL A 75 5.31 8.06 13.08
C VAL A 75 3.79 8.07 13.02
N VAL A 76 3.20 8.24 11.83
CA VAL A 76 1.73 8.18 11.67
C VAL A 76 1.20 6.80 12.04
N PHE A 77 1.83 5.71 11.58
CA PHE A 77 1.42 4.36 11.96
C PHE A 77 1.56 4.10 13.46
N ALA A 78 2.64 4.57 14.09
CA ALA A 78 2.82 4.46 15.53
C ALA A 78 1.72 5.18 16.30
N GLY A 79 1.41 6.43 15.91
CA GLY A 79 0.36 7.22 16.51
C GLY A 79 -1.03 6.61 16.32
N LEU A 80 -1.37 6.18 15.12
CA LEU A 80 -2.67 5.55 14.83
C LEU A 80 -2.85 4.24 15.60
N TYR A 81 -1.80 3.41 15.66
CA TYR A 81 -1.87 2.16 16.40
C TYR A 81 -2.05 2.42 17.90
N ALA A 82 -1.21 3.28 18.48
CA ALA A 82 -1.26 3.61 19.89
C ALA A 82 -2.60 4.25 20.29
N ALA A 83 -3.06 5.23 19.51
CA ALA A 83 -4.35 5.87 19.73
C ALA A 83 -5.51 4.87 19.63
N GLY A 84 -5.49 3.96 18.67
CA GLY A 84 -6.55 2.96 18.50
C GLY A 84 -6.68 2.01 19.70
N VAL A 85 -5.56 1.61 20.32
CA VAL A 85 -5.59 0.74 21.50
C VAL A 85 -5.99 1.52 22.75
N ILE A 86 -5.39 2.69 22.96
CA ILE A 86 -5.59 3.50 24.17
C ILE A 86 -7.01 4.12 24.20
N ALA A 87 -7.57 4.50 23.05
CA ALA A 87 -8.91 5.07 22.97
C ALA A 87 -10.02 4.02 23.16
N LEU A 88 -9.72 2.73 22.91
CA LEU A 88 -10.69 1.64 22.94
C LEU A 88 -10.22 0.50 23.87
N PRO A 89 -9.93 0.77 25.16
CA PRO A 89 -9.41 -0.24 26.07
C PRO A 89 -10.46 -1.34 26.33
N GLY A 90 -11.74 -0.96 26.40
CA GLY A 90 -12.87 -1.86 26.64
C GLY A 90 -13.25 -2.78 25.48
N ILE A 91 -12.52 -2.74 24.36
CA ILE A 91 -12.63 -3.74 23.28
C ILE A 91 -11.26 -4.42 23.06
N SER A 92 -10.17 -3.68 23.32
CA SER A 92 -8.81 -4.13 23.08
C SER A 92 -8.25 -5.08 24.16
N PHE A 93 -8.86 -5.20 25.34
CA PHE A 93 -8.37 -6.05 26.45
C PHE A 93 -9.45 -6.93 27.09
N VAL A 94 -10.47 -7.33 26.33
CA VAL A 94 -11.61 -8.12 26.82
C VAL A 94 -11.48 -9.60 26.45
N ILE A 95 -12.22 -10.47 27.14
CA ILE A 95 -12.45 -11.92 26.89
C ILE A 95 -12.44 -12.28 25.39
N ILE A 96 -13.27 -11.61 24.58
CA ILE A 96 -13.18 -11.66 23.12
C ILE A 96 -12.45 -10.41 22.67
N GLN A 97 -11.13 -10.54 22.49
CA GLN A 97 -10.25 -9.41 22.27
C GLN A 97 -10.29 -8.98 20.80
N VAL A 98 -10.97 -7.87 20.49
CA VAL A 98 -10.95 -7.28 19.13
C VAL A 98 -10.08 -6.04 19.13
N ARG A 99 -8.79 -6.22 18.83
CA ARG A 99 -7.88 -5.09 18.71
C ARG A 99 -8.05 -4.43 17.35
N ILE A 100 -8.85 -3.37 17.28
CA ILE A 100 -9.12 -2.64 16.01
C ILE A 100 -7.83 -2.10 15.40
N SER A 101 -6.84 -1.73 16.21
CA SER A 101 -5.51 -1.34 15.73
C SER A 101 -4.81 -2.41 14.90
N ASP A 102 -5.17 -3.69 15.06
CA ASP A 102 -4.60 -4.77 14.26
C ASP A 102 -5.05 -4.73 12.79
N ALA A 103 -6.08 -3.94 12.46
CA ALA A 103 -6.41 -3.62 11.08
C ALA A 103 -5.29 -2.88 10.34
N LEU A 104 -4.34 -2.27 11.07
CA LEU A 104 -3.18 -1.61 10.49
C LEU A 104 -2.07 -2.60 10.11
N LEU A 105 -2.03 -3.81 10.68
CA LEU A 105 -0.96 -4.79 10.44
C LEU A 105 -0.78 -5.15 8.96
N PRO A 106 -1.85 -5.36 8.16
CA PRO A 106 -1.74 -5.57 6.71
C PRO A 106 -1.09 -4.42 5.94
N MET A 107 -1.04 -3.19 6.50
CA MET A 107 -0.36 -2.05 5.85
C MET A 107 1.15 -2.27 5.69
N ALA A 108 1.75 -3.14 6.49
CA ALA A 108 3.13 -3.56 6.32
C ALA A 108 3.40 -4.15 4.93
N MET A 109 2.40 -4.80 4.30
CA MET A 109 2.50 -5.30 2.93
C MET A 109 2.53 -4.17 1.89
N VAL A 110 1.93 -3.01 2.19
CA VAL A 110 1.82 -1.87 1.28
C VAL A 110 2.99 -0.90 1.43
N PHE A 111 3.29 -0.49 2.67
CA PHE A 111 4.27 0.55 2.97
C PHE A 111 5.64 -0.01 3.33
N GLY A 112 5.74 -1.31 3.62
CA GLY A 112 6.99 -2.00 3.93
C GLY A 112 7.53 -1.75 5.33
N LEU A 113 8.87 -1.72 5.45
CA LEU A 113 9.57 -1.55 6.73
C LEU A 113 9.12 -0.31 7.54
N PRO A 114 8.80 0.85 6.95
CA PRO A 114 8.24 1.98 7.70
C PRO A 114 6.98 1.64 8.51
N ALA A 115 6.06 0.87 7.93
CA ALA A 115 4.87 0.44 8.65
C ALA A 115 5.20 -0.64 9.68
N VAL A 116 6.12 -1.57 9.40
CA VAL A 116 6.60 -2.56 10.38
C VAL A 116 7.14 -1.87 11.63
N PHE A 117 8.06 -0.92 11.47
CA PHE A 117 8.64 -0.19 12.60
C PHE A 117 7.61 0.71 13.29
N GLY A 118 6.79 1.43 12.52
CA GLY A 118 5.74 2.29 13.07
C GLY A 118 4.76 1.53 13.94
N ILE A 119 4.21 0.42 13.43
CA ILE A 119 3.26 -0.43 14.16
C ILE A 119 3.93 -1.05 15.39
N THR A 120 5.19 -1.47 15.29
CA THR A 120 5.93 -2.03 16.44
C THR A 120 6.11 -1.00 17.55
N VAL A 121 6.55 0.22 17.23
CA VAL A 121 6.70 1.30 18.20
C VAL A 121 5.34 1.71 18.78
N GLY A 122 4.31 1.80 17.94
CA GLY A 122 2.94 2.06 18.39
C GLY A 122 2.41 0.98 19.33
N THR A 123 2.73 -0.29 19.07
CA THR A 123 2.37 -1.42 19.93
C THR A 123 3.07 -1.34 21.27
N PHE A 124 4.36 -1.02 21.28
CA PHE A 124 5.11 -0.81 22.51
C PHE A 124 4.47 0.28 23.37
N ILE A 125 4.20 1.46 22.78
CA ILE A 125 3.57 2.59 23.48
C ILE A 125 2.17 2.21 23.98
N ALA A 126 1.35 1.56 23.16
CA ALA A 126 0.01 1.11 23.53
C ALA A 126 0.03 0.18 24.73
N ASN A 127 0.90 -0.83 24.69
CA ASN A 127 0.94 -1.88 25.69
C ASN A 127 1.58 -1.42 27.01
N MET A 128 2.20 -0.23 27.07
CA MET A 128 2.58 0.38 28.35
C MET A 128 1.36 0.66 29.25
N PHE A 129 0.19 0.80 28.64
CA PHE A 129 -1.09 1.00 29.33
C PHE A 129 -1.91 -0.30 29.44
N SER A 130 -1.32 -1.45 29.10
CA SER A 130 -2.01 -2.75 29.18
C SER A 130 -2.17 -3.21 30.62
N PRO A 131 -3.32 -3.78 31.00
CA PRO A 131 -3.53 -4.37 32.33
C PRO A 131 -2.70 -5.65 32.55
N PHE A 132 -2.21 -6.28 31.47
CA PHE A 132 -1.49 -7.57 31.50
C PHE A 132 0.02 -7.43 31.78
N GLY A 133 0.49 -6.23 32.13
CA GLY A 133 1.84 -5.96 32.61
C GLY A 133 2.94 -6.11 31.55
N ILE A 134 4.17 -6.36 32.01
CA ILE A 134 5.37 -6.35 31.15
C ILE A 134 5.40 -7.47 30.10
N VAL A 135 4.68 -8.57 30.38
CA VAL A 135 4.61 -9.71 29.46
C VAL A 135 3.82 -9.32 28.21
N ASP A 136 2.71 -8.60 28.34
CA ASP A 136 1.96 -8.10 27.17
C ASP A 136 2.67 -6.93 26.48
N LEU A 137 3.40 -6.10 27.24
CA LEU A 137 4.27 -5.07 26.68
C LEU A 137 5.30 -5.68 25.72
N LEU A 138 6.10 -6.64 26.18
CA LEU A 138 7.17 -7.22 25.35
C LEU A 138 6.64 -8.28 24.38
N GLY A 139 5.78 -9.17 24.86
CA GLY A 139 5.20 -10.26 24.09
C GLY A 139 4.32 -9.76 22.96
N GLY A 140 3.41 -8.81 23.23
CA GLY A 140 2.56 -8.22 22.20
C GLY A 140 3.37 -7.45 21.14
N THR A 141 4.36 -6.66 21.58
CA THR A 141 5.23 -5.91 20.66
C THR A 141 6.05 -6.83 19.77
N LEU A 142 6.66 -7.88 20.34
CA LEU A 142 7.46 -8.85 19.58
C LEU A 142 6.57 -9.64 18.60
N THR A 143 5.37 -10.01 19.03
CA THR A 143 4.42 -10.74 18.18
C THR A 143 4.02 -9.90 16.97
N ASN A 144 3.66 -8.63 17.18
CA ASN A 144 3.29 -7.72 16.09
C ASN A 144 4.47 -7.44 15.16
N LEU A 145 5.68 -7.32 15.68
CA LEU A 145 6.89 -7.19 14.87
C LEU A 145 7.08 -8.42 13.97
N ILE A 146 7.00 -9.63 14.53
CA ILE A 146 7.15 -10.88 13.77
C ILE A 146 6.04 -11.00 12.71
N ALA A 147 4.78 -10.76 13.09
CA ALA A 147 3.63 -10.86 12.19
C ALA A 147 3.73 -9.87 11.02
N THR A 148 4.01 -8.59 11.30
CA THR A 148 4.14 -7.55 10.26
C THR A 148 5.36 -7.75 9.37
N TYR A 149 6.51 -8.11 9.95
CA TYR A 149 7.72 -8.39 9.20
C TYR A 149 7.55 -9.58 8.25
N LEU A 150 6.94 -10.67 8.74
CA LEU A 150 6.72 -11.86 7.92
C LEU A 150 5.72 -11.58 6.80
N ALA A 151 4.62 -10.87 7.09
CA ALA A 151 3.64 -10.50 6.06
C ALA A 151 4.27 -9.62 4.97
N TRP A 152 5.08 -8.62 5.34
CA TRP A 152 5.84 -7.81 4.40
C TRP A 152 6.78 -8.67 3.53
N LYS A 153 7.52 -9.57 4.17
CA LYS A 153 8.47 -10.46 3.48
C LYS A 153 7.73 -11.41 2.52
N MET A 154 6.59 -11.95 2.93
CA MET A 154 5.76 -12.82 2.09
C MET A 154 5.20 -12.07 0.89
N ALA A 155 4.63 -10.88 1.10
CA ALA A 155 4.09 -10.04 0.03
C ALA A 155 5.15 -9.63 -1.01
N ARG A 156 6.42 -9.56 -0.62
CA ARG A 156 7.53 -9.23 -1.52
C ARG A 156 8.12 -10.43 -2.27
N ASN A 157 8.17 -11.60 -1.63
CA ASN A 157 8.89 -12.76 -2.16
C ASN A 157 8.01 -13.75 -2.92
N PHE A 158 6.70 -13.76 -2.68
CA PHE A 158 5.76 -14.64 -3.37
C PHE A 158 4.89 -13.82 -4.33
N ALA A 159 4.69 -14.33 -5.54
CA ALA A 159 3.97 -13.65 -6.63
C ALA A 159 2.80 -14.50 -7.15
N PHE A 160 1.86 -14.88 -6.27
CA PHE A 160 0.64 -15.56 -6.67
C PHE A 160 -0.60 -14.79 -6.21
N THR A 161 -1.73 -14.97 -6.89
CA THR A 161 -2.97 -14.19 -6.72
C THR A 161 -3.50 -14.16 -5.27
N GLY A 162 -3.17 -15.18 -4.47
CA GLY A 162 -3.59 -15.31 -3.07
C GLY A 162 -2.56 -14.87 -2.02
N THR A 163 -1.36 -14.40 -2.40
CA THR A 163 -0.27 -14.14 -1.45
C THR A 163 -0.68 -13.18 -0.34
N TRP A 164 -1.38 -12.10 -0.68
CA TRP A 164 -1.77 -11.08 0.29
C TRP A 164 -2.78 -11.58 1.32
N PHE A 165 -3.73 -12.40 0.88
CA PHE A 165 -4.69 -13.01 1.80
C PHE A 165 -3.98 -14.03 2.70
N LEU A 166 -3.10 -14.86 2.14
CA LEU A 166 -2.31 -15.80 2.92
C LEU A 166 -1.42 -15.08 3.94
N ALA A 167 -0.76 -13.99 3.55
CA ALA A 167 0.08 -13.20 4.44
C ALA A 167 -0.75 -12.61 5.60
N ALA A 168 -1.92 -12.04 5.32
CA ALA A 168 -2.83 -11.56 6.37
C ALA A 168 -3.33 -12.69 7.28
N PHE A 169 -3.62 -13.87 6.71
CA PHE A 169 -4.03 -15.04 7.49
C PHE A 169 -2.89 -15.54 8.40
N VAL A 170 -1.66 -15.56 7.89
CA VAL A 170 -0.47 -15.89 8.70
C VAL A 170 -0.27 -14.89 9.84
N GLN A 171 -0.57 -13.60 9.65
CA GLN A 171 -0.56 -12.63 10.75
C GLN A 171 -1.54 -13.02 11.86
N VAL A 172 -2.79 -13.34 11.48
CA VAL A 172 -3.82 -13.79 12.43
C VAL A 172 -3.35 -15.01 13.22
N LEU A 173 -2.77 -16.01 12.55
CA LEU A 173 -2.29 -17.22 13.23
C LEU A 173 -1.16 -16.91 14.21
N ILE A 174 -0.17 -16.11 13.81
CA ILE A 174 0.95 -15.75 14.68
C ILE A 174 0.46 -15.02 15.94
N ILE A 175 -0.43 -14.05 15.78
CA ILE A 175 -1.02 -13.30 16.90
C ILE A 175 -1.81 -14.26 17.80
N THR A 176 -2.70 -15.06 17.21
CA THR A 176 -3.54 -16.01 17.95
C THR A 176 -2.71 -16.97 18.80
N PHE A 177 -1.70 -17.61 18.20
CA PHE A 177 -0.92 -18.63 18.91
C PHE A 177 0.01 -18.01 19.94
N ILE A 178 0.72 -16.92 19.63
CA ILE A 178 1.68 -16.34 20.58
C ILE A 178 0.92 -15.59 21.69
N VAL A 179 0.04 -14.65 21.32
CA VAL A 179 -0.72 -13.85 22.29
C VAL A 179 -1.68 -14.71 23.09
N GLY A 180 -2.42 -15.60 22.43
CA GLY A 180 -3.38 -16.43 23.14
C GLY A 180 -2.72 -17.43 24.09
N THR A 181 -1.50 -17.91 23.78
CA THR A 181 -0.77 -18.79 24.71
C THR A 181 -0.27 -18.05 25.95
N TYR A 182 0.30 -16.85 25.82
CA TYR A 182 0.73 -16.14 27.02
C TYR A 182 -0.44 -15.56 27.81
N LEU A 183 -1.51 -15.11 27.14
CA LEU A 183 -2.72 -14.67 27.84
C LEU A 183 -3.33 -15.82 28.64
N TYR A 184 -3.36 -17.05 28.09
CA TYR A 184 -3.79 -18.22 28.85
C TYR A 184 -3.04 -18.40 30.18
N VAL A 185 -1.75 -18.07 30.23
CA VAL A 185 -0.93 -18.18 31.46
C VAL A 185 -1.17 -17.01 32.42
N LEU A 186 -1.53 -15.84 31.90
CA LEU A 186 -1.70 -14.61 32.70
C LEU A 186 -3.13 -14.38 33.19
N LEU A 187 -4.12 -14.93 32.48
CA LEU A 187 -5.54 -14.73 32.79
C LEU A 187 -5.93 -15.53 34.04
N PRO A 188 -6.67 -14.94 34.98
CA PRO A 188 -7.21 -15.68 36.12
C PRO A 188 -8.22 -16.74 35.66
N ALA A 189 -8.41 -17.78 36.48
CA ALA A 189 -9.28 -18.91 36.16
C ALA A 189 -10.74 -18.50 35.89
N GLU A 190 -11.22 -17.43 36.53
CA GLU A 190 -12.58 -16.89 36.35
C GLU A 190 -12.79 -16.29 34.95
N GLU A 191 -11.79 -15.58 34.41
CA GLU A 191 -11.85 -15.04 33.06
C GLU A 191 -11.76 -16.16 32.02
N MET A 192 -10.91 -17.17 32.27
CA MET A 192 -10.82 -18.36 31.43
C MET A 192 -12.13 -19.18 31.41
N ALA A 193 -12.82 -19.26 32.54
CA ALA A 193 -14.15 -19.87 32.62
C ALA A 193 -15.18 -19.07 31.81
N ALA A 194 -15.16 -17.74 31.88
CA ALA A 194 -16.06 -16.88 31.09
C ALA A 194 -15.81 -17.01 29.58
N ILE A 195 -14.55 -17.10 29.13
CA ILE A 195 -14.21 -17.41 27.73
C ILE A 195 -14.76 -18.80 27.38
N ALA A 196 -14.50 -19.81 28.21
CA ALA A 196 -14.96 -21.18 27.97
C ALA A 196 -16.49 -21.26 27.86
N GLU A 197 -17.25 -20.60 28.75
CA GLU A 197 -18.72 -20.54 28.71
C GLU A 197 -19.24 -19.88 27.42
N SER A 198 -18.57 -18.82 26.96
CA SER A 198 -18.93 -18.15 25.70
C SER A 198 -18.83 -19.09 24.49
N PHE A 199 -17.94 -20.10 24.54
CA PHE A 199 -17.76 -21.11 23.50
C PHE A 199 -18.38 -22.48 23.83
N ALA A 200 -18.79 -22.71 25.08
CA ALA A 200 -19.36 -23.97 25.57
C ALA A 200 -20.71 -24.30 24.93
N VAL A 201 -21.34 -23.33 24.25
CA VAL A 201 -22.55 -23.50 23.42
C VAL A 201 -22.38 -24.61 22.36
N ILE A 202 -21.14 -24.99 22.03
CA ILE A 202 -20.84 -26.04 21.03
C ILE A 202 -20.74 -27.44 21.66
N GLY A 203 -20.75 -27.58 22.99
CA GLY A 203 -20.73 -28.88 23.68
C GLY A 203 -19.41 -29.67 23.56
N LEU A 204 -18.36 -29.06 23.00
CA LEU A 204 -17.02 -29.65 22.89
C LEU A 204 -16.20 -29.31 24.15
N ILE A 205 -15.78 -30.32 24.90
CA ILE A 205 -14.84 -30.15 26.01
C ILE A 205 -13.43 -30.00 25.43
N LEU A 206 -12.98 -28.76 25.26
CA LEU A 206 -11.64 -28.42 24.78
C LEU A 206 -10.72 -28.02 25.95
N HIS A 207 -9.41 -28.15 25.73
CA HIS A 207 -8.41 -27.71 26.70
C HIS A 207 -8.49 -26.18 26.89
N PRO A 208 -8.36 -25.63 28.12
CA PRO A 208 -8.51 -24.20 28.40
C PRO A 208 -7.77 -23.24 27.47
N VAL A 209 -6.53 -23.60 27.07
CA VAL A 209 -5.73 -22.83 26.10
C VAL A 209 -6.43 -22.61 24.75
N VAL A 210 -7.26 -23.57 24.31
CA VAL A 210 -7.96 -23.50 23.03
C VAL A 210 -9.02 -22.41 23.06
N TYR A 211 -9.68 -22.18 24.21
CA TYR A 211 -10.64 -21.09 24.36
C TYR A 211 -9.97 -19.72 24.26
N ALA A 212 -8.77 -19.54 24.86
CA ALA A 212 -7.99 -18.32 24.69
C ALA A 212 -7.60 -18.08 23.23
N TRP A 213 -7.17 -19.13 22.52
CA TRP A 213 -6.93 -19.04 21.08
C TRP A 213 -8.18 -18.68 20.30
N LEU A 214 -9.34 -19.28 20.58
CA LEU A 214 -10.58 -18.99 19.88
C LEU A 214 -11.04 -17.53 20.08
N GLY A 215 -10.98 -17.02 21.31
CA GLY A 215 -11.32 -15.63 21.63
C GLY A 215 -10.46 -14.64 20.84
N LEU A 216 -9.14 -14.84 20.83
CA LEU A 216 -8.22 -14.00 20.07
C LEU A 216 -8.31 -14.19 18.56
N PHE A 217 -8.52 -15.43 18.11
CA PHE A 217 -8.66 -15.76 16.70
C PHE A 217 -9.83 -15.00 16.10
N LEU A 218 -11.00 -15.03 16.75
CA LEU A 218 -12.19 -14.33 16.27
C LEU A 218 -11.95 -12.82 16.14
N GLY A 219 -11.37 -12.20 17.17
CA GLY A 219 -11.09 -10.77 17.10
C GLY A 219 -10.03 -10.40 16.08
N SER A 220 -8.98 -11.21 15.95
CA SER A 220 -7.92 -11.04 14.95
C SER A 220 -8.46 -11.23 13.53
N VAL A 221 -9.37 -12.18 13.30
CA VAL A 221 -10.04 -12.37 12.00
C VAL A 221 -10.84 -11.11 11.64
N VAL A 222 -11.60 -10.56 12.58
CA VAL A 222 -12.38 -9.33 12.34
C VAL A 222 -11.44 -8.15 12.04
N ALA A 223 -10.45 -7.90 12.90
CA ALA A 223 -9.56 -6.76 12.74
C ALA A 223 -8.68 -6.88 11.48
N VAL A 224 -8.01 -8.01 11.28
CA VAL A 224 -6.99 -8.18 10.24
C VAL A 224 -7.60 -8.61 8.90
N LEU A 225 -8.50 -9.60 8.87
CA LEU A 225 -9.02 -10.14 7.61
C LEU A 225 -10.26 -9.40 7.12
N VAL A 226 -11.18 -9.02 8.02
CA VAL A 226 -12.43 -8.34 7.62
C VAL A 226 -12.19 -6.86 7.40
N ILE A 227 -11.39 -6.20 8.24
CA ILE A 227 -11.13 -4.74 8.13
C ILE A 227 -9.78 -4.47 7.46
N GLY A 228 -8.69 -5.01 7.99
CA GLY A 228 -7.33 -4.67 7.59
C GLY A 228 -6.96 -5.09 6.17
N TYR A 229 -7.30 -6.30 5.75
CA TYR A 229 -6.97 -6.83 4.42
C TYR A 229 -7.67 -6.03 3.30
N PRO A 230 -8.99 -5.78 3.35
CA PRO A 230 -9.66 -4.94 2.36
C PRO A 230 -9.09 -3.52 2.33
N LEU A 231 -8.79 -2.95 3.50
CA LEU A 231 -8.16 -1.64 3.61
C LEU A 231 -6.78 -1.63 2.91
N ALA A 232 -5.92 -2.62 3.19
CA ALA A 232 -4.60 -2.74 2.56
C ALA A 232 -4.71 -2.87 1.05
N LYS A 233 -5.67 -3.66 0.57
CA LYS A 233 -5.91 -3.85 -0.86
C LYS A 233 -6.44 -2.58 -1.54
N ALA A 234 -7.36 -1.86 -0.89
CA ALA A 234 -7.88 -0.59 -1.39
C ALA A 234 -6.76 0.45 -1.52
N VAL A 235 -5.91 0.59 -0.50
CA VAL A 235 -4.76 1.51 -0.53
C VAL A 235 -3.73 1.08 -1.58
N ALA A 236 -3.42 -0.21 -1.68
CA ALA A 236 -2.47 -0.73 -2.67
C ALA A 236 -2.91 -0.45 -4.11
N ARG A 237 -4.21 -0.59 -4.40
CA ARG A 237 -4.81 -0.24 -5.70
C ARG A 237 -4.69 1.25 -6.01
N TYR A 238 -5.01 2.10 -5.03
CA TYR A 238 -4.91 3.55 -5.19
C TYR A 238 -3.46 4.00 -5.47
N LEU A 239 -2.50 3.43 -4.74
CA LEU A 239 -1.08 3.74 -4.89
C LEU A 239 -0.40 3.02 -6.07
N ARG A 240 -1.13 2.19 -6.84
CA ARG A 240 -0.60 1.33 -7.91
C ARG A 240 0.59 0.47 -7.47
N VAL A 241 0.62 0.08 -6.20
CA VAL A 241 1.70 -0.77 -5.63
C VAL A 241 1.52 -2.23 -6.10
N GLU A 242 0.30 -2.62 -6.42
CA GLU A 242 -0.06 -3.98 -6.87
C GLU A 242 0.71 -4.39 -8.15
N SER A 243 1.02 -3.45 -9.06
CA SER A 243 1.73 -3.75 -10.33
C SER A 243 3.24 -3.96 -10.20
N ARG A 244 3.81 -3.93 -8.99
CA ARG A 244 5.24 -4.27 -8.78
C ARG A 244 5.46 -5.75 -8.49
N TYR A 245 4.39 -6.49 -8.16
CA TYR A 245 4.46 -7.85 -7.64
C TYR A 245 3.55 -8.84 -8.38
N VAL A 246 2.70 -8.34 -9.30
CA VAL A 246 2.00 -9.10 -10.35
C VAL A 246 2.69 -8.79 -11.67
#